data_AF-A0A0B9GHV8-F1
#
_entry.id   AF-A0A0B9GHV8-F1
#
_cell.length_a   1.000
_cell.length_b   1.000
_cell.length_c   1.000
_cell.angle_alpha   90.00
_cell.angle_beta   90.00
_cell.angle_gamma   90.00
#
_symmetry.space_group_name_H-M   'P 1'
#
loop_
_entity.id
_entity.type
_entity.pdbx_description
1 polymer ?
#
loop_
_entity_poly.entity_id
_entity_poly.type
_entity_poly.pdbx_seq_one_letter_code
_entity_poly.pdbx_strand_id
1 'polypeptide(L)'
;MRIEQDLKLGFKDVLFRPKRSTLKSRSQVELTRDFTFKHSGRQWSGVPIIAANMDSVGSFEMTAALAKHGVMTAVHKHYTVADWAEFVNNNDASVLNNAMVSTGTSDADFQKTKDIMELSDDLIFICIDIANGYSEHLVQYVQKVRAEFPNKVISAGNVVTGDMVEELILAGADIVKVGIGPGSVCTTRVKTGVGYPQLSAIIECADAAHGLGGRIIGDGGCACAGDV
;
A
#
# COMPACT_ATOMS: atom_id res chain seq x y z
N MET A 1 11.94 -3.18 25.32
CA MET A 1 12.41 -3.91 24.11
C MET A 1 12.07 -5.38 24.31
N ARG A 2 11.17 -5.92 23.49
CA ARG A 2 10.76 -7.33 23.53
C ARG A 2 11.49 -8.05 22.39
N ILE A 3 12.21 -9.12 22.70
CA ILE A 3 12.85 -9.98 21.70
C ILE A 3 11.89 -11.14 21.44
N GLU A 4 11.43 -11.28 20.20
CA GLU A 4 10.72 -12.48 19.78
C GLU A 4 11.73 -13.59 19.47
N GLN A 5 11.55 -14.74 20.10
CA GLN A 5 12.44 -15.89 19.96
C GLN A 5 11.93 -16.91 18.95
N ASP A 6 10.66 -16.79 18.53
CA ASP A 6 10.05 -17.67 17.56
C ASP A 6 10.68 -17.50 16.18
N LEU A 7 10.77 -18.59 15.43
CA LEU A 7 11.28 -18.57 14.07
C LEU A 7 10.39 -17.70 13.17
N LYS A 8 10.99 -16.70 12.53
CA LYS A 8 10.33 -15.85 11.52
C LYS A 8 11.00 -16.06 10.16
N LEU A 9 10.19 -16.04 9.11
CA LEU A 9 10.58 -16.41 7.74
C LEU A 9 10.56 -15.18 6.82
N GLY A 10 11.51 -15.13 5.89
CA GLY A 10 11.47 -14.31 4.69
C GLY A 10 11.12 -15.13 3.45
N PHE A 11 11.05 -14.48 2.29
CA PHE A 11 10.68 -15.14 1.03
C PHE A 11 11.63 -16.28 0.64
N LYS A 12 12.94 -16.08 0.82
CA LYS A 12 13.97 -17.08 0.48
C LYS A 12 13.92 -18.36 1.32
N ASP A 13 13.17 -18.37 2.42
CA ASP A 13 13.15 -19.48 3.39
C ASP A 13 12.07 -20.52 3.04
N VAL A 14 11.25 -20.28 2.00
CA VAL A 14 10.11 -21.13 1.65
C VAL A 14 10.00 -21.38 0.15
N LEU A 15 9.21 -22.39 -0.22
CA LEU A 15 8.75 -22.63 -1.59
C LEU A 15 7.27 -23.04 -1.57
N PHE A 16 6.52 -22.66 -2.61
CA PHE A 16 5.16 -23.15 -2.78
C PHE A 16 5.17 -24.62 -3.20
N ARG A 17 4.47 -25.47 -2.43
CA ARG A 17 4.27 -26.88 -2.79
C ARG A 17 3.29 -26.98 -3.99
N PRO A 18 3.67 -27.62 -5.11
CA PRO A 18 2.75 -27.85 -6.21
C PRO A 18 1.50 -28.63 -5.77
N LYS A 19 0.35 -28.32 -6.37
CA LYS A 19 -0.92 -29.03 -6.18
C LYS A 19 -1.47 -29.49 -7.52
N ARG A 20 -2.26 -30.57 -7.51
CA ARG A 20 -2.98 -31.05 -8.71
C ARG A 20 -3.87 -29.91 -9.25
N SER A 21 -3.79 -29.64 -10.55
CA SER A 21 -4.54 -28.57 -11.21
C SER A 21 -5.26 -29.11 -12.45
N THR A 22 -6.39 -28.50 -12.79
CA THR A 22 -7.14 -28.73 -14.03
C THR A 22 -6.76 -27.74 -15.13
N LEU A 23 -5.96 -26.71 -14.83
CA LEU A 23 -5.48 -25.74 -15.81
C LEU A 23 -4.54 -26.41 -16.81
N LYS A 24 -4.74 -26.10 -18.10
CA LYS A 24 -3.92 -26.64 -19.20
C LYS A 24 -2.84 -25.66 -19.66
N SER A 25 -3.02 -24.38 -19.37
CA SER A 25 -2.10 -23.30 -19.78
C SER A 25 -2.09 -22.18 -18.75
N ARG A 26 -0.95 -21.49 -18.63
CA ARG A 26 -0.79 -20.27 -17.82
C ARG A 26 -1.69 -19.13 -18.29
N SER A 27 -2.04 -19.10 -19.58
CA SER A 27 -2.95 -18.10 -20.16
C SER A 27 -4.39 -18.19 -19.65
N GLN A 28 -4.72 -19.22 -18.87
CA GLN A 28 -6.04 -19.40 -18.23
C GLN A 28 -6.09 -18.83 -16.81
N VAL A 29 -4.97 -18.31 -16.29
CA VAL A 29 -4.89 -17.72 -14.96
C VAL A 29 -5.36 -16.27 -15.03
N GLU A 30 -6.34 -15.93 -14.20
CA GLU A 30 -6.77 -14.55 -13.99
C GLU A 30 -5.97 -13.94 -12.84
N LEU A 31 -5.30 -12.81 -13.09
CA LEU A 31 -4.52 -12.08 -12.09
C LEU A 31 -5.32 -10.95 -11.45
N THR A 32 -6.40 -10.54 -12.11
CA THR A 32 -7.29 -9.48 -11.64
C THR A 32 -7.98 -9.91 -10.35
N ARG A 33 -8.08 -8.97 -9.41
CA ARG A 33 -8.79 -9.14 -8.14
C ARG A 33 -9.81 -8.02 -7.98
N ASP A 34 -11.00 -8.41 -7.52
CA ASP A 34 -12.03 -7.47 -7.11
C ASP A 34 -11.97 -7.27 -5.59
N PHE A 35 -11.89 -6.01 -5.17
CA PHE A 35 -11.95 -5.62 -3.77
C PHE A 35 -13.12 -4.67 -3.52
N THR A 36 -13.77 -4.85 -2.38
CA THR A 36 -14.60 -3.83 -1.74
C THR A 36 -13.89 -3.42 -0.45
N PHE A 37 -13.63 -2.13 -0.30
CA PHE A 37 -12.88 -1.59 0.82
C PHE A 37 -13.79 -1.22 1.99
N LYS A 38 -13.38 -1.61 3.21
CA LYS A 38 -14.23 -1.62 4.41
C LYS A 38 -14.89 -0.28 4.71
N HIS A 39 -14.12 0.79 4.76
CA HIS A 39 -14.56 2.09 5.26
C HIS A 39 -15.04 3.00 4.14
N SER A 40 -14.32 2.98 3.01
CA SER A 40 -14.70 3.80 1.85
C SER A 40 -15.90 3.26 1.07
N GLY A 41 -16.19 1.95 1.18
CA GLY A 41 -17.22 1.26 0.39
C GLY A 41 -16.90 1.18 -1.11
N ARG A 42 -15.75 1.72 -1.55
CA ARG A 42 -15.33 1.72 -2.95
C ARG A 42 -15.02 0.31 -3.41
N GLN A 43 -15.33 0.05 -4.68
CA GLN A 43 -14.93 -1.16 -5.37
C GLN A 43 -13.78 -0.84 -6.31
N TRP A 44 -12.83 -1.75 -6.42
CA TRP A 44 -11.72 -1.66 -7.36
C TRP A 44 -11.43 -3.04 -7.94
N SER A 45 -11.09 -3.07 -9.22
CA SER A 45 -10.73 -4.27 -9.96
C SER A 45 -9.45 -4.02 -10.75
N GLY A 46 -8.46 -4.88 -10.56
CA GLY A 46 -7.18 -4.79 -11.25
C GLY A 46 -6.18 -5.84 -10.76
N VAL A 47 -4.96 -5.77 -11.28
CA VAL A 47 -3.85 -6.62 -10.85
C VAL A 47 -3.25 -5.98 -9.58
N PRO A 48 -3.28 -6.65 -8.42
CA PRO A 48 -2.96 -6.05 -7.12
C PRO A 48 -1.44 -5.94 -6.88
N ILE A 49 -0.75 -5.32 -7.83
CA ILE A 49 0.66 -4.93 -7.76
C ILE A 49 0.67 -3.40 -7.71
N ILE A 50 1.59 -2.83 -6.91
CA ILE A 50 1.69 -1.39 -6.69
C ILE A 50 3.14 -0.97 -6.90
N ALA A 51 3.39 -0.02 -7.81
CA ALA A 51 4.68 0.66 -7.87
C ALA A 51 4.87 1.57 -6.65
N ALA A 52 6.01 1.44 -5.97
CA ALA A 52 6.27 2.14 -4.72
C ALA A 52 6.40 3.66 -4.89
N ASN A 53 6.01 4.42 -3.87
CA ASN A 53 6.02 5.88 -3.79
C ASN A 53 7.42 6.52 -3.61
N MET A 54 8.44 5.86 -4.14
CA MET A 54 9.78 6.43 -4.25
C MET A 54 9.84 7.37 -5.46
N ASP A 55 10.57 8.47 -5.34
CA ASP A 55 10.80 9.46 -6.41
C ASP A 55 11.32 8.84 -7.72
N SER A 56 12.10 7.78 -7.60
CA SER A 56 12.70 7.02 -8.70
C SER A 56 11.82 5.88 -9.25
N VAL A 57 10.61 5.68 -8.71
CA VAL A 57 9.71 4.58 -9.07
C VAL A 57 8.30 5.07 -9.37
N GLY A 58 7.65 5.71 -8.39
CA GLY A 58 6.25 6.11 -8.44
C GLY A 58 6.03 7.44 -9.17
N SER A 59 6.38 7.49 -10.45
CA SER A 59 6.20 8.68 -11.30
C SER A 59 4.85 8.66 -12.04
N PHE A 60 4.48 9.79 -12.66
CA PHE A 60 3.29 9.85 -13.52
C PHE A 60 3.42 8.98 -14.77
N GLU A 61 4.62 8.89 -15.36
CA GLU A 61 4.89 8.02 -16.51
C GLU A 61 4.74 6.55 -16.13
N MET A 62 5.22 6.17 -14.93
CA MET A 62 5.02 4.82 -14.41
C MET A 62 3.53 4.51 -14.21
N THR A 63 2.79 5.48 -13.66
CA THR A 63 1.33 5.37 -13.47
C THR A 63 0.61 5.14 -14.80
N ALA A 64 0.88 5.95 -15.83
CA ALA A 64 0.27 5.81 -17.15
C ALA A 64 0.67 4.50 -17.86
N ALA A 65 1.89 4.00 -17.62
CA ALA A 65 2.35 2.73 -18.18
C ALA A 65 1.69 1.51 -17.51
N LEU A 66 1.64 1.49 -16.18
CA LEU A 66 1.12 0.37 -15.39
C LEU A 66 -0.41 0.28 -15.40
N ALA A 67 -1.10 1.42 -15.46
CA ALA A 67 -2.57 1.44 -15.55
C ALA A 67 -3.11 0.68 -16.78
N LYS A 68 -2.35 0.61 -17.88
CA LYS A 68 -2.70 -0.20 -19.08
C LYS A 68 -2.80 -1.70 -18.79
N HIS A 69 -2.22 -2.14 -17.68
CA HIS A 69 -2.24 -3.51 -17.19
C HIS A 69 -3.12 -3.67 -15.94
N GLY A 70 -3.89 -2.64 -15.56
CA GLY A 70 -4.68 -2.62 -14.33
C GLY A 70 -3.82 -2.65 -13.06
N VAL A 71 -2.55 -2.23 -13.16
CA VAL A 71 -1.59 -2.17 -12.04
C VAL A 71 -1.57 -0.76 -11.47
N MET A 72 -1.51 -0.64 -10.14
CA MET A 72 -1.52 0.63 -9.45
C MET A 72 -0.11 1.23 -9.30
N THR A 73 -0.07 2.54 -9.08
CA THR A 73 1.14 3.26 -8.67
C THR A 73 0.83 4.14 -7.47
N ALA A 74 1.57 3.97 -6.38
CA ALA A 74 1.62 4.98 -5.34
C ALA A 74 2.58 6.07 -5.82
N VAL A 75 2.04 7.24 -6.18
CA VAL A 75 2.82 8.33 -6.76
C VAL A 75 3.62 9.02 -5.65
N HIS A 76 4.90 9.31 -5.88
CA HIS A 76 5.73 9.99 -4.89
C HIS A 76 5.17 11.38 -4.52
N LYS A 77 5.42 11.82 -3.28
CA LYS A 77 4.78 13.03 -2.74
C LYS A 77 5.39 14.37 -3.20
N HIS A 78 6.41 14.35 -4.05
CA HIS A 78 7.18 15.54 -4.43
C HIS A 78 6.57 16.39 -5.56
N TYR A 79 5.67 15.84 -6.39
CA TYR A 79 4.97 16.63 -7.42
C TYR A 79 4.09 17.71 -6.80
N THR A 80 4.02 18.89 -7.41
CA THR A 80 3.17 19.99 -6.99
C THR A 80 1.70 19.74 -7.34
N VAL A 81 0.79 20.54 -6.78
CA VAL A 81 -0.64 20.49 -7.15
C VAL A 81 -0.83 20.81 -8.64
N ALA A 82 -0.01 21.70 -9.21
CA ALA A 82 -0.05 22.03 -10.63
C ALA A 82 0.36 20.84 -11.51
N ASP A 83 1.39 20.09 -11.12
CA ASP A 83 1.81 18.89 -11.84
C ASP A 83 0.70 17.83 -11.82
N TRP A 84 0.03 17.66 -10.67
CA TRP A 84 -1.15 16.79 -10.56
C TRP A 84 -2.32 17.27 -11.41
N ALA A 85 -2.56 18.59 -11.48
CA ALA A 85 -3.62 19.14 -12.32
C ALA A 85 -3.36 18.86 -13.81
N GLU A 86 -2.10 18.99 -14.26
CA GLU A 86 -1.71 18.59 -15.61
C GLU A 86 -1.91 17.08 -15.84
N PHE A 87 -1.48 16.24 -14.89
CA PHE A 87 -1.66 14.80 -14.97
C PHE A 87 -3.14 14.40 -15.05
N VAL A 88 -3.99 14.98 -14.22
CA VAL A 88 -5.44 14.76 -14.21
C VAL A 88 -6.09 15.20 -15.52
N ASN A 89 -5.71 16.36 -16.05
CA ASN A 89 -6.28 16.85 -17.31
C ASN A 89 -5.91 15.98 -18.52
N ASN A 90 -4.78 15.27 -18.45
CA ASN A 90 -4.25 14.46 -19.55
C ASN A 90 -4.66 12.97 -19.47
N ASN A 91 -5.35 12.54 -18.41
CA ASN A 91 -5.66 11.14 -18.18
C ASN A 91 -7.11 10.93 -17.75
N ASP A 92 -7.70 9.80 -18.13
CA ASP A 92 -9.06 9.44 -17.77
C ASP A 92 -9.12 8.54 -16.51
N ALA A 93 -10.35 8.20 -16.10
CA ALA A 93 -10.62 7.35 -14.96
C ALA A 93 -9.87 5.99 -14.99
N SER A 94 -9.53 5.45 -16.17
CA SER A 94 -8.80 4.17 -16.26
C SER A 94 -7.36 4.27 -15.73
N VAL A 95 -6.76 5.46 -15.79
CA VAL A 95 -5.45 5.76 -15.22
C VAL A 95 -5.58 6.31 -13.82
N LEU A 96 -6.48 7.28 -13.60
CA LEU A 96 -6.62 7.97 -12.32
C LEU A 96 -7.06 7.05 -11.19
N ASN A 97 -7.94 6.07 -11.47
CA ASN A 97 -8.35 5.06 -10.47
C ASN A 97 -7.21 4.11 -10.06
N ASN A 98 -6.05 4.15 -10.74
CA ASN A 98 -4.86 3.37 -10.41
C ASN A 98 -3.73 4.24 -9.83
N ALA A 99 -3.96 5.54 -9.61
CA ALA A 99 -3.01 6.45 -8.99
C ALA A 99 -3.34 6.61 -7.49
N MET A 100 -2.37 6.34 -6.61
CA MET A 100 -2.48 6.64 -5.18
C MET A 100 -1.71 7.91 -4.86
N VAL A 101 -2.40 8.89 -4.24
CA VAL A 101 -1.79 10.15 -3.82
C VAL A 101 -1.07 9.93 -2.51
N SER A 102 0.27 9.97 -2.52
CA SER A 102 1.06 9.74 -1.31
C SER A 102 1.23 11.00 -0.45
N THR A 103 1.21 10.83 0.87
CA THR A 103 1.29 11.92 1.84
C THR A 103 2.05 11.51 3.11
N GLY A 104 2.67 12.49 3.77
CA GLY A 104 3.19 12.34 5.13
C GLY A 104 2.13 12.67 6.19
N THR A 105 2.56 13.15 7.36
CA THR A 105 1.63 13.54 8.45
C THR A 105 1.66 15.02 8.81
N SER A 106 2.40 15.84 8.07
CA SER A 106 2.45 17.28 8.30
C SER A 106 1.17 17.98 7.86
N ASP A 107 0.86 19.15 8.43
CA ASP A 107 -0.29 19.95 7.99
C ASP A 107 -0.14 20.47 6.55
N ALA A 108 1.10 20.74 6.11
CA ALA A 108 1.39 21.11 4.72
C ALA A 108 1.10 19.95 3.75
N ASP A 109 1.54 18.73 4.10
CA ASP A 109 1.24 17.52 3.32
C ASP A 109 -0.28 17.25 3.30
N PHE A 110 -0.97 17.48 4.42
CA PHE A 110 -2.42 17.34 4.51
C PHE A 110 -3.16 18.32 3.58
N GLN A 111 -2.82 19.61 3.64
CA GLN A 111 -3.44 20.62 2.78
C GLN A 111 -3.18 20.32 1.30
N LYS A 112 -1.95 19.96 0.94
CA LYS A 112 -1.60 19.57 -0.43
C LYS A 112 -2.41 18.35 -0.90
N THR A 113 -2.64 17.38 -0.02
CA THR A 113 -3.47 16.21 -0.32
C THR A 113 -4.91 16.63 -0.63
N LYS A 114 -5.48 17.55 0.17
CA LYS A 114 -6.82 18.12 -0.11
C LYS A 114 -6.86 18.75 -1.49
N ASP A 115 -5.94 19.65 -1.77
CA ASP A 115 -5.89 20.38 -3.05
C ASP A 115 -5.78 19.41 -4.25
N ILE A 116 -5.00 18.32 -4.12
CA ILE A 116 -4.88 17.29 -5.17
C ILE A 116 -6.17 16.49 -5.33
N MET A 117 -6.77 16.04 -4.22
CA MET A 117 -7.96 15.19 -4.25
C MET A 117 -9.21 15.93 -4.75
N GLU A 118 -9.22 17.26 -4.67
CA GLU A 118 -10.26 18.12 -5.26
C GLU A 118 -10.17 18.24 -6.79
N LEU A 119 -9.04 17.87 -7.40
CA LEU A 119 -8.85 17.95 -8.86
C LEU A 119 -9.72 16.95 -9.63
N SER A 120 -10.01 15.78 -9.05
CA SER A 120 -10.85 14.75 -9.68
C SER A 120 -11.40 13.74 -8.68
N ASP A 121 -12.67 13.37 -8.87
CA ASP A 121 -13.32 12.30 -8.12
C ASP A 121 -12.76 10.90 -8.41
N ASP A 122 -12.11 10.72 -9.57
CA ASP A 122 -11.45 9.48 -10.00
C ASP A 122 -10.11 9.23 -9.30
N LEU A 123 -9.56 10.24 -8.61
CA LEU A 123 -8.50 9.99 -7.63
C LEU A 123 -9.13 9.38 -6.39
N ILE A 124 -9.12 8.05 -6.30
CA ILE A 124 -9.83 7.31 -5.24
C ILE A 124 -8.92 6.81 -4.12
N PHE A 125 -7.59 6.85 -4.27
CA PHE A 125 -6.64 6.29 -3.30
C PHE A 125 -5.75 7.37 -2.65
N ILE A 126 -5.61 7.30 -1.32
CA ILE A 126 -4.64 8.07 -0.53
C ILE A 126 -3.66 7.09 0.13
N CYS A 127 -2.36 7.37 0.01
CA CYS A 127 -1.29 6.58 0.61
C CYS A 127 -0.57 7.38 1.71
N ILE A 128 -0.87 7.09 2.96
CA ILE A 128 -0.18 7.67 4.12
C ILE A 128 1.04 6.80 4.42
N ASP A 129 2.23 7.33 4.15
CA ASP A 129 3.48 6.57 4.26
C ASP A 129 4.47 7.28 5.19
N ILE A 130 4.74 6.65 6.34
CA ILE A 130 5.77 7.07 7.29
C ILE A 130 6.62 5.88 7.74
N ALA A 131 7.85 6.15 8.15
CA ALA A 131 8.80 5.10 8.52
C ALA A 131 8.40 4.30 9.78
N ASN A 132 7.66 4.91 10.72
CA ASN A 132 7.25 4.26 11.96
C ASN A 132 5.73 4.38 12.15
N GLY A 133 4.99 3.36 11.71
CA GLY A 133 3.54 3.30 11.86
C GLY A 133 3.03 3.01 13.27
N TYR A 134 3.92 2.76 14.23
CA TYR A 134 3.57 2.50 15.64
C TYR A 134 3.39 3.78 16.48
N SER A 135 3.43 4.94 15.83
CA SER A 135 3.21 6.21 16.52
C SER A 135 1.72 6.47 16.68
N GLU A 136 1.28 6.86 17.88
CA GLU A 136 -0.09 7.34 18.13
C GLU A 136 -0.47 8.48 17.17
N HIS A 137 0.50 9.31 16.79
CA HIS A 137 0.31 10.36 15.80
C HIS A 137 -0.20 9.85 14.45
N LEU A 138 0.25 8.67 13.99
CA LEU A 138 -0.26 8.10 12.75
C LEU A 138 -1.73 7.70 12.89
N VAL A 139 -2.10 7.07 14.00
CA VAL A 139 -3.49 6.67 14.28
C VAL A 139 -4.42 7.88 14.24
N GLN A 140 -4.04 8.96 14.94
CA GLN A 140 -4.76 10.23 14.94
C GLN A 140 -4.83 10.85 13.53
N TYR A 141 -3.74 10.77 12.76
CA TYR A 141 -3.70 11.28 11.40
C TYR A 141 -4.60 10.47 10.45
N VAL A 142 -4.63 9.15 10.56
CA VAL A 142 -5.55 8.28 9.80
C VAL A 142 -7.01 8.65 10.10
N GLN A 143 -7.36 8.88 11.36
CA GLN A 143 -8.70 9.34 11.75
C GLN A 143 -9.03 10.69 11.11
N LYS A 144 -8.09 11.65 11.15
CA LYS A 144 -8.23 12.97 10.50
C LYS A 144 -8.46 12.84 9.00
N VAL A 145 -7.66 12.03 8.30
CA VAL A 145 -7.79 11.81 6.85
C VAL A 145 -9.10 11.08 6.52
N ARG A 146 -9.52 10.08 7.30
CA ARG A 146 -10.82 9.42 7.11
C ARG A 146 -11.99 10.39 7.28
N ALA A 147 -11.94 11.26 8.29
CA ALA A 147 -12.99 12.25 8.52
C ALA A 147 -13.13 13.24 7.34
N GLU A 148 -12.01 13.65 6.75
CA GLU A 148 -11.99 14.55 5.58
C GLU A 148 -12.40 13.83 4.29
N PHE A 149 -11.96 12.58 4.10
CA PHE A 149 -12.14 11.81 2.87
C PHE A 149 -12.93 10.52 3.09
N PRO A 150 -14.22 10.58 3.49
CA PRO A 150 -15.00 9.41 3.86
C PRO A 150 -15.15 8.40 2.71
N ASN A 151 -15.15 8.87 1.46
CA ASN A 151 -15.40 8.06 0.26
C ASN A 151 -14.12 7.66 -0.51
N LYS A 152 -12.93 7.94 0.04
CA LYS A 152 -11.63 7.60 -0.57
C LYS A 152 -11.02 6.39 0.15
N VAL A 153 -10.32 5.55 -0.60
CA VAL A 153 -9.62 4.39 -0.08
C VAL A 153 -8.32 4.86 0.57
N ILE A 154 -8.12 4.53 1.84
CA ILE A 154 -6.95 4.97 2.61
C ILE A 154 -6.03 3.78 2.85
N SER A 155 -4.80 3.86 2.36
CA SER A 155 -3.72 2.98 2.81
C SER A 155 -2.82 3.70 3.81
N ALA A 156 -2.44 3.03 4.90
CA ALA A 156 -1.56 3.61 5.93
C ALA A 156 -0.47 2.62 6.37
N GLY A 157 0.74 3.12 6.63
CA GLY A 157 1.83 2.32 7.14
C GLY A 157 3.13 3.11 7.38
N ASN A 158 4.25 2.46 7.68
CA ASN A 158 4.44 1.00 7.70
C ASN A 158 4.42 0.36 9.10
N VAL A 159 3.92 -0.87 9.16
CA VAL A 159 3.87 -1.71 10.37
C VAL A 159 4.31 -3.15 10.05
N VAL A 160 4.49 -4.01 11.05
CA VAL A 160 4.92 -5.41 10.88
C VAL A 160 4.22 -6.41 11.81
N THR A 161 3.24 -5.97 12.60
CA THR A 161 2.53 -6.80 13.58
C THR A 161 1.02 -6.62 13.49
N GLY A 162 0.28 -7.66 13.87
CA GLY A 162 -1.17 -7.72 13.74
C GLY A 162 -1.92 -6.70 14.61
N ASP A 163 -1.44 -6.42 15.81
CA ASP A 163 -2.04 -5.44 16.73
C ASP A 163 -2.12 -4.03 16.13
N MET A 164 -1.03 -3.56 15.54
CA MET A 164 -1.00 -2.23 14.90
C MET A 164 -1.79 -2.20 13.59
N VAL A 165 -1.89 -3.34 12.88
CA VAL A 165 -2.79 -3.48 11.73
C VAL A 165 -4.24 -3.31 12.16
N GLU A 166 -4.66 -3.96 13.24
CA GLU A 166 -6.00 -3.83 13.78
C GLU A 166 -6.30 -2.40 14.17
N GLU A 167 -5.38 -1.74 14.88
CA GLU A 167 -5.53 -0.35 15.30
C GLU A 167 -5.69 0.61 14.11
N LEU A 168 -4.84 0.49 13.08
CA LEU A 168 -4.93 1.34 11.88
C LEU A 168 -6.23 1.10 11.10
N ILE A 169 -6.69 -0.16 11.01
CA ILE A 169 -7.98 -0.46 10.37
C ILE A 169 -9.12 0.12 11.20
N LEU A 170 -9.13 -0.04 12.52
CA LEU A 170 -10.17 0.54 13.38
C LEU A 170 -10.17 2.06 13.35
N ALA A 171 -9.02 2.69 13.16
CA ALA A 171 -8.86 4.13 12.98
C ALA A 171 -9.41 4.66 11.64
N GLY A 172 -9.59 3.80 10.64
CA GLY A 172 -10.22 4.16 9.37
C GLY A 172 -9.41 3.84 8.11
N ALA A 173 -8.25 3.18 8.23
CA ALA A 173 -7.51 2.68 7.06
C ALA A 173 -8.28 1.50 6.43
N ASP A 174 -8.37 1.49 5.10
CA ASP A 174 -8.88 0.35 4.35
C ASP A 174 -7.80 -0.72 4.11
N ILE A 175 -6.55 -0.25 3.96
CA ILE A 175 -5.39 -1.06 3.61
C ILE A 175 -4.22 -0.71 4.54
N VAL A 176 -3.51 -1.69 5.06
CA VAL A 176 -2.31 -1.45 5.89
C VAL A 176 -1.05 -1.85 5.14
N LYS A 177 -0.06 -0.96 5.07
CA LYS A 177 1.23 -1.21 4.40
C LYS A 177 2.20 -1.89 5.36
N VAL A 178 2.65 -3.08 5.00
CA VAL A 178 3.38 -4.01 5.88
C VAL A 178 4.83 -4.12 5.43
N GLY A 179 5.76 -3.72 6.28
CA GLY A 179 7.19 -3.89 6.02
C GLY A 179 8.06 -2.83 6.71
N ILE A 180 8.93 -3.26 7.62
CA ILE A 180 9.95 -2.40 8.24
C ILE A 180 11.32 -3.05 8.03
N GLY A 181 12.14 -2.38 7.21
CA GLY A 181 13.48 -2.83 6.88
C GLY A 181 13.66 -3.92 5.81
N PRO A 182 12.65 -4.38 5.02
CA PRO A 182 12.89 -5.40 3.99
C PRO A 182 13.38 -4.82 2.65
N GLY A 183 13.27 -3.51 2.43
CA GLY A 183 13.58 -2.86 1.15
C GLY A 183 15.04 -2.99 0.74
N SER A 184 15.30 -3.07 -0.57
CA SER A 184 16.64 -3.28 -1.15
C SER A 184 17.66 -2.19 -0.79
N VAL A 185 17.21 -0.93 -0.73
CA VAL A 185 18.03 0.23 -0.34
C VAL A 185 17.81 0.65 1.12
N CYS A 186 17.01 -0.11 1.87
CA CYS A 186 16.68 0.23 3.25
C CYS A 186 17.82 -0.17 4.20
N THR A 187 18.26 0.77 5.04
CA THR A 187 19.32 0.52 6.03
C THR A 187 18.81 0.43 7.47
N THR A 188 17.49 0.51 7.70
CA THR A 188 16.88 0.53 9.04
C THR A 188 17.36 -0.62 9.92
N ARG A 189 17.31 -1.87 9.44
CA ARG A 189 17.76 -3.04 10.22
C ARG A 189 19.22 -2.92 10.66
N VAL A 190 20.08 -2.46 9.76
CA VAL A 190 21.53 -2.33 10.02
C VAL A 190 21.82 -1.16 10.96
N LYS A 191 21.05 -0.07 10.87
CA LYS A 191 21.29 1.15 11.64
C LYS A 191 20.63 1.14 13.02
N THR A 192 19.46 0.53 13.16
CA THR A 192 18.65 0.60 14.38
C THR A 192 18.42 -0.75 15.05
N GLY A 193 18.69 -1.86 14.34
CA GLY A 193 18.34 -3.21 14.80
C GLY A 193 16.84 -3.51 14.73
N VAL A 194 16.01 -2.59 14.23
CA VAL A 194 14.55 -2.76 14.15
C VAL A 194 14.14 -3.28 12.78
N GLY A 195 13.29 -4.29 12.77
CA GLY A 195 12.65 -4.83 11.57
C GLY A 195 12.01 -6.18 11.83
N TYR A 196 11.41 -6.75 10.79
CA TYR A 196 10.72 -8.04 10.88
C TYR A 196 10.87 -8.81 9.56
N PRO A 197 11.10 -10.14 9.57
CA PRO A 197 11.13 -10.94 8.34
C PRO A 197 9.79 -10.88 7.58
N GLN A 198 9.88 -10.53 6.29
CA GLN A 198 8.74 -9.98 5.55
C GLN A 198 7.60 -10.98 5.35
N LEU A 199 7.91 -12.26 5.09
CA LEU A 199 6.87 -13.27 4.88
C LEU A 199 6.08 -13.52 6.17
N SER A 200 6.75 -13.64 7.32
CA SER A 200 6.07 -13.77 8.60
C SER A 200 5.24 -12.54 8.95
N ALA A 201 5.75 -11.32 8.68
CA ALA A 201 4.98 -10.10 8.88
C ALA A 201 3.71 -10.09 8.01
N ILE A 202 3.82 -10.47 6.73
CA ILE A 202 2.66 -10.56 5.82
C ILE A 202 1.63 -11.56 6.34
N ILE A 203 2.04 -12.74 6.79
CA ILE A 203 1.11 -13.75 7.33
C ILE A 203 0.35 -13.21 8.54
N GLU A 204 1.07 -12.69 9.54
CA GLU A 204 0.48 -12.16 10.77
C GLU A 204 -0.48 -10.98 10.48
N CYS A 205 0.00 -10.01 9.69
CA CYS A 205 -0.77 -8.83 9.35
C CYS A 205 -1.97 -9.14 8.45
N ALA A 206 -1.87 -10.11 7.55
CA ALA A 206 -2.98 -10.52 6.69
C ALA A 206 -4.12 -11.12 7.52
N ASP A 207 -3.81 -11.99 8.47
CA ASP A 207 -4.81 -12.61 9.34
C ASP A 207 -5.55 -11.54 10.16
N ALA A 208 -4.81 -10.61 10.76
CA ALA A 208 -5.38 -9.48 11.50
C ALA A 208 -6.28 -8.59 10.62
N ALA A 209 -5.77 -8.16 9.45
CA ALA A 209 -6.52 -7.28 8.57
C ALA A 209 -7.81 -7.94 8.05
N HIS A 210 -7.72 -9.20 7.60
CA HIS A 210 -8.85 -9.93 7.07
C HIS A 210 -9.91 -10.23 8.13
N GLY A 211 -9.50 -10.49 9.38
CA GLY A 211 -10.42 -10.65 10.52
C GLY A 211 -11.31 -9.42 10.74
N LEU A 212 -10.82 -8.23 10.41
CA LEU A 212 -11.57 -6.97 10.48
C LEU A 212 -12.19 -6.56 9.13
N GLY A 213 -11.96 -7.27 8.04
CA GLY A 213 -12.43 -6.90 6.69
C GLY A 213 -11.56 -5.86 5.97
N GLY A 214 -10.40 -5.49 6.52
CA GLY A 214 -9.40 -4.66 5.84
C GLY A 214 -8.51 -5.48 4.90
N ARG A 215 -7.53 -4.81 4.27
CA ARG A 215 -6.53 -5.41 3.39
C ARG A 215 -5.11 -5.04 3.83
N ILE A 216 -4.11 -5.69 3.26
CA ILE A 216 -2.71 -5.32 3.44
C ILE A 216 -1.98 -5.15 2.11
N ILE A 217 -0.86 -4.43 2.15
CA ILE A 217 0.15 -4.37 1.09
C ILE A 217 1.45 -4.93 1.68
N GLY A 218 2.01 -5.98 1.09
CA GLY A 218 3.37 -6.42 1.41
C GLY A 218 4.38 -5.49 0.74
N ASP A 219 5.03 -4.63 1.52
CA ASP A 219 5.88 -3.56 1.01
C ASP A 219 7.38 -3.82 1.23
N GLY A 220 8.08 -4.05 0.12
CA GLY A 220 9.52 -4.27 0.07
C GLY A 220 9.95 -5.73 0.29
N GLY A 221 11.19 -6.03 -0.11
CA GLY A 221 11.81 -7.35 0.06
C GLY A 221 11.65 -8.31 -1.12
N CYS A 222 10.72 -8.06 -2.05
CA CYS A 222 10.62 -8.83 -3.28
C CYS A 222 11.72 -8.42 -4.26
N ALA A 223 12.49 -9.39 -4.76
CA ALA A 223 13.57 -9.19 -5.74
C ALA A 223 13.33 -9.98 -7.03
N CYS A 224 12.41 -10.94 -7.02
CA CYS A 224 12.02 -11.71 -8.19
C CYS A 224 10.51 -12.02 -8.20
N ALA A 225 10.00 -12.51 -9.32
CA ALA A 225 8.58 -12.86 -9.47
C ALA A 225 8.11 -14.02 -8.56
N GLY A 226 9.02 -14.80 -7.98
CA GLY A 226 8.66 -15.84 -7.01
C GLY A 226 8.43 -15.33 -5.59
N ASP A 227 8.93 -14.13 -5.28
CA ASP A 227 8.70 -13.46 -3.99
C ASP A 227 7.33 -12.76 -3.96
N VAL A 228 6.81 -12.36 -5.13
CA VAL A 228 5.50 -11.71 -5.36
C VAL A 228 4.39 -12.75 -5.35
#